data_AF-A0A2D7JT89-F1
#
_entry.id   AF-A0A2D7JT89-F1
#
_cell.length_a   1.000
_cell.length_b   1.000
_cell.length_c   1.000
_cell.angle_alpha   90.00
_cell.angle_beta   90.00
_cell.angle_gamma   90.00
#
_symmetry.space_group_name_H-M   'P 1'
#
loop_
_entity.id
_entity.type
_entity.pdbx_description
1 polymer ?
#
loop_
_entity_poly.entity_id
_entity_poly.type
_entity_poly.pdbx_seq_one_letter_code
_entity_poly.pdbx_strand_id
1 'polypeptide(L)'
;MAKILRAPKELRRPLDRMNSTLWELCDGSRTFTRICTEMNHLFKEEIAPVIARTAVALSLFQQHNLLLILNEPLDGRWSVGPGIIPENQELADLEEDSIYDIELLSGEQV
;
A
#
# COMPACT_ATOMS: atom_id res chain seq x y z
N MET A 1 -20.94 20.14 23.07
CA MET A 1 -21.19 18.67 23.11
C MET A 1 -20.02 17.79 22.64
N ALA A 2 -18.90 18.29 22.10
CA ALA A 2 -17.80 17.44 21.62
C ALA A 2 -16.81 16.93 22.70
N LYS A 3 -16.99 17.29 23.98
CA LYS A 3 -16.18 16.77 25.11
C LYS A 3 -16.75 15.49 25.75
N ILE A 4 -17.96 15.09 25.37
CA ILE A 4 -18.65 13.90 25.94
C ILE A 4 -18.39 12.65 25.08
N LEU A 5 -18.24 12.82 23.77
CA LEU A 5 -17.79 11.77 22.88
C LEU A 5 -16.28 11.95 22.69
N ARG A 6 -15.49 11.24 23.49
CA ARG A 6 -14.03 11.13 23.32
C ARG A 6 -13.79 10.44 21.97
N ALA A 7 -13.84 11.22 20.89
CA ALA A 7 -13.59 10.75 19.54
C ALA A 7 -12.24 10.02 19.54
N PRO A 8 -12.12 8.89 18.84
CA PRO A 8 -10.86 8.16 18.75
C PRO A 8 -9.75 9.13 18.33
N LYS A 9 -8.67 9.22 19.12
CA LYS A 9 -7.51 10.06 18.77
C LYS A 9 -6.90 9.63 17.44
N GLU A 10 -7.05 8.35 17.12
CA GLU A 10 -6.64 7.74 15.86
C GLU A 10 -7.83 7.00 15.25
N LEU A 11 -8.11 7.28 13.98
CA LEU A 11 -9.06 6.52 13.20
C LEU A 11 -8.32 5.47 12.39
N ARG A 12 -8.28 4.23 12.89
CA ARG A 12 -7.70 3.09 12.15
C ARG A 12 -8.74 2.49 11.22
N ARG A 13 -8.51 2.55 9.91
CA ARG A 13 -9.30 1.85 8.89
C ARG A 13 -8.41 0.79 8.24
N PRO A 14 -8.33 -0.42 8.83
CA PRO A 14 -7.50 -1.47 8.25
C PRO A 14 -8.00 -1.83 6.87
N LEU A 15 -7.08 -2.10 5.94
CA LEU A 15 -7.44 -2.63 4.63
C LEU A 15 -8.01 -4.04 4.80
N ASP A 16 -9.01 -4.37 3.98
CA ASP A 16 -9.46 -5.76 3.85
C ASP A 16 -8.41 -6.61 3.12
N ARG A 17 -8.60 -7.92 3.14
CA ARG A 17 -7.66 -8.88 2.55
C ARG A 17 -7.30 -8.57 1.08
N MET A 18 -8.28 -8.19 0.26
CA MET A 18 -8.02 -7.89 -1.17
C MET A 18 -7.22 -6.62 -1.33
N ASN A 19 -7.60 -5.57 -0.59
CA ASN A 19 -6.94 -4.28 -0.66
C ASN A 19 -5.52 -4.33 -0.07
N SER A 20 -5.28 -5.14 0.98
CA SER A 20 -3.92 -5.41 1.49
C SER A 20 -3.05 -6.11 0.43
N THR A 21 -3.59 -7.14 -0.24
CA THR A 21 -2.84 -7.84 -1.30
C THR A 21 -2.56 -6.91 -2.48
N LEU A 22 -3.54 -6.08 -2.87
CA LEU A 22 -3.35 -5.09 -3.93
C LEU A 22 -2.26 -4.08 -3.56
N TRP A 23 -2.26 -3.61 -2.32
CA TRP A 23 -1.24 -2.71 -1.80
C TRP A 23 0.16 -3.31 -1.92
N GLU A 24 0.34 -4.55 -1.47
CA GLU A 24 1.62 -5.28 -1.57
C GLU A 24 2.11 -5.44 -3.01
N LEU A 25 1.19 -5.63 -3.97
CA LEU A 25 1.55 -5.74 -5.39
C LEU A 25 2.03 -4.40 -6.00
N CYS A 26 1.74 -3.27 -5.37
CA CYS A 26 2.04 -1.92 -5.85
C CYS A 26 3.43 -1.42 -5.43
N ASP A 27 4.47 -2.18 -5.75
CA ASP A 27 5.88 -1.87 -5.43
C ASP A 27 6.61 -1.01 -6.47
N GLY A 28 5.89 -0.51 -7.49
CA GLY A 28 6.47 0.27 -8.59
C GLY A 28 7.15 -0.55 -9.70
N SER A 29 7.21 -1.88 -9.58
CA SER A 29 7.78 -2.77 -10.62
C SER A 29 6.73 -3.35 -11.58
N ARG A 30 5.45 -3.37 -11.17
CA ARG A 30 4.37 -4.06 -11.89
C ARG A 30 3.49 -3.11 -12.70
N THR A 31 3.05 -3.59 -13.87
CA THR A 31 2.04 -2.90 -14.69
C THR A 31 0.63 -3.21 -14.19
N PHE A 32 -0.33 -2.33 -14.52
CA PHE A 32 -1.75 -2.55 -14.18
C PHE A 32 -2.29 -3.90 -14.67
N THR A 33 -1.92 -4.32 -15.88
CA THR A 33 -2.32 -5.63 -16.43
C THR A 33 -1.75 -6.79 -15.62
N ARG A 34 -0.49 -6.68 -15.16
CA ARG A 34 0.12 -7.72 -14.33
C ARG A 34 -0.60 -7.81 -12.98
N ILE A 35 -0.88 -6.66 -12.34
CA ILE A 35 -1.63 -6.60 -11.09
C ILE A 35 -3.01 -7.24 -11.24
N CYS A 36 -3.78 -6.88 -12.29
CA CYS A 36 -5.07 -7.50 -12.57
C CYS A 36 -4.98 -9.03 -12.73
N THR A 37 -3.91 -9.50 -13.37
CA THR A 37 -3.68 -10.94 -13.57
C THR A 37 -3.45 -11.67 -12.24
N GLU A 38 -2.58 -11.13 -11.39
CA GLU A 38 -2.31 -11.71 -10.06
C GLU A 38 -3.56 -11.68 -9.16
N MET A 39 -4.27 -10.56 -9.14
CA MET A 39 -5.50 -10.40 -8.37
C MET A 39 -6.58 -11.38 -8.85
N ASN A 40 -6.73 -11.58 -10.15
CA ASN A 40 -7.68 -12.56 -10.70
C ASN A 40 -7.28 -14.00 -10.35
N HIS A 41 -5.99 -14.31 -10.37
CA HIS A 41 -5.49 -15.64 -10.01
C HIS A 41 -5.75 -15.98 -8.53
N LEU A 42 -5.52 -15.02 -7.63
CA LEU A 42 -5.68 -15.20 -6.18
C LEU A 42 -7.15 -15.24 -5.73
N PHE A 43 -8.01 -14.39 -6.30
CA PHE A 43 -9.37 -14.18 -5.80
C PHE A 43 -10.48 -14.68 -6.73
N LYS A 44 -10.17 -15.00 -8.00
CA LYS A 44 -11.07 -15.65 -8.96
C LYS A 44 -12.45 -14.99 -9.04
N GLU A 45 -13.51 -15.71 -8.70
CA GLU A 45 -14.89 -15.23 -8.74
C GLU A 45 -15.15 -14.10 -7.73
N GLU A 46 -14.42 -14.06 -6.62
CA GLU A 46 -14.64 -13.09 -5.54
C GLU A 46 -14.36 -11.65 -5.98
N ILE A 47 -13.44 -11.46 -6.93
CA ILE A 47 -13.01 -10.14 -7.43
C ILE A 47 -13.68 -9.74 -8.76
N ALA A 48 -14.44 -10.63 -9.39
CA ALA A 48 -15.01 -10.36 -10.70
C ALA A 48 -15.98 -9.15 -10.67
N PRO A 49 -15.91 -8.21 -11.64
CA PRO A 49 -14.92 -8.10 -12.72
C PRO A 49 -13.60 -7.45 -12.25
N VAL A 50 -12.49 -8.20 -12.38
CA VAL A 50 -11.20 -7.82 -11.78
C VAL A 50 -10.69 -6.45 -12.23
N ILE A 51 -10.77 -6.13 -13.54
CA ILE A 51 -10.25 -4.88 -14.09
C ILE A 51 -10.94 -3.68 -13.43
N ALA A 52 -12.28 -3.71 -13.32
CA ALA A 52 -13.03 -2.60 -12.74
C ALA A 52 -12.80 -2.49 -11.22
N ARG A 53 -12.78 -3.61 -10.49
CA ARG A 53 -12.52 -3.60 -9.04
C ARG A 53 -11.12 -3.09 -8.72
N THR A 54 -10.10 -3.58 -9.42
CA THR A 54 -8.71 -3.14 -9.23
C THR A 54 -8.55 -1.65 -9.58
N ALA A 55 -9.15 -1.18 -10.68
CA ALA A 55 -9.09 0.24 -11.06
C ALA A 55 -9.74 1.15 -9.99
N VAL A 56 -10.89 0.76 -9.43
CA VAL A 56 -11.55 1.52 -8.35
C VAL A 56 -10.69 1.56 -7.10
N ALA A 57 -10.12 0.43 -6.69
CA ALA A 57 -9.27 0.36 -5.50
C ALA A 57 -7.99 1.21 -5.64
N LEU A 58 -7.32 1.14 -6.79
CA LEU A 58 -6.15 1.98 -7.08
C LEU A 58 -6.52 3.48 -7.09
N SER A 59 -7.68 3.83 -7.63
CA SER A 59 -8.17 5.21 -7.62
C SER A 59 -8.41 5.72 -6.19
N LEU A 60 -8.94 4.87 -5.31
CA LEU A 60 -9.11 5.21 -3.89
C LEU A 60 -7.76 5.41 -3.19
N PHE A 61 -6.76 4.55 -3.44
CA PHE A 61 -5.41 4.74 -2.90
C PHE A 61 -4.79 6.05 -3.35
N GLN A 62 -4.93 6.40 -4.64
CA GLN A 62 -4.46 7.67 -5.17
C GLN A 62 -5.18 8.87 -4.53
N GLN A 63 -6.51 8.80 -4.36
CA GLN A 63 -7.31 9.84 -3.70
C GLN A 63 -6.94 10.04 -2.23
N HIS A 64 -6.46 8.98 -1.56
CA HIS A 64 -5.97 9.02 -0.20
C HIS A 64 -4.46 9.33 -0.10
N ASN A 65 -3.81 9.73 -1.19
CA ASN A 65 -2.38 10.02 -1.25
C ASN A 65 -1.48 8.85 -0.80
N LEU A 66 -1.97 7.62 -0.96
CA LEU A 66 -1.23 6.40 -0.61
C LEU A 66 -0.40 5.87 -1.80
N LEU A 67 -0.79 6.21 -3.03
CA LEU A 67 -0.18 5.66 -4.24
C LEU A 67 -0.03 6.72 -5.34
N LEU A 68 1.06 6.62 -6.10
CA LEU A 68 1.29 7.39 -7.32
C LEU A 68 1.31 6.43 -8.52
N ILE A 69 0.59 6.76 -9.59
CA ILE A 69 0.62 6.01 -10.85
C ILE A 69 1.52 6.74 -11.83
N LEU A 70 2.50 6.02 -12.38
CA LEU A 70 3.45 6.53 -13.35
C LEU A 70 3.13 6.01 -14.76
N ASN A 71 3.37 6.84 -15.76
CA ASN A 71 3.28 6.43 -17.18
C ASN A 71 4.57 5.77 -17.69
N GLU A 72 5.66 5.93 -16.93
CA GLU A 72 6.98 5.36 -17.21
C GLU A 72 7.46 4.60 -15.97
N PRO A 73 8.38 3.63 -16.11
CA PRO A 73 8.94 2.92 -14.97
C PRO A 73 9.54 3.86 -13.91
N LEU A 74 9.55 3.43 -12.65
CA LEU A 74 10.07 4.25 -11.55
C LEU A 74 11.56 4.59 -11.73
N ASP A 75 12.32 3.70 -12.36
CA ASP A 75 13.74 3.85 -12.69
C ASP A 75 14.62 4.28 -11.49
N GLY A 76 14.25 3.84 -10.28
CA GLY A 76 14.99 4.16 -9.05
C GLY A 76 14.96 5.65 -8.67
N ARG A 77 14.07 6.45 -9.28
CA ARG A 77 13.91 7.89 -8.95
C ARG A 77 13.40 8.13 -7.53
N TRP A 78 12.84 7.10 -6.91
CA TRP A 78 12.36 7.11 -5.54
C TRP A 78 12.71 5.77 -4.87
N SER A 79 13.21 5.81 -3.63
CA SER A 79 13.43 4.63 -2.79
C SER A 79 12.11 4.11 -2.22
N VAL A 80 11.57 3.04 -2.81
CA VAL A 80 10.30 2.41 -2.39
C VAL A 80 10.51 1.12 -1.58
N GLY A 81 11.77 0.79 -1.27
CA GLY A 81 12.13 -0.35 -0.43
C GLY A 81 11.88 -0.09 1.06
N PRO A 82 11.61 -1.14 1.85
CA PRO A 82 11.43 -0.99 3.29
C PRO A 82 12.73 -0.56 3.97
N GLY A 83 12.61 0.23 5.04
CA GLY A 83 13.74 0.67 5.86
C GLY A 83 14.57 1.84 5.29
N ILE A 84 14.23 2.35 4.10
CA ILE A 84 14.91 3.52 3.52
C ILE A 84 14.13 4.77 3.87
N ILE A 85 14.70 5.61 4.72
CA ILE A 85 14.18 6.96 4.99
C ILE A 85 14.71 7.89 3.88
N PRO A 86 13.84 8.54 3.09
CA PRO A 86 14.29 9.49 2.07
C PRO A 86 15.13 10.63 2.65
N GLU A 87 16.10 11.16 1.90
CA GLU A 87 17.04 12.19 2.37
C GLU A 87 16.39 13.43 3.01
N ASN A 88 15.16 13.77 2.61
CA ASN A 88 14.42 14.95 3.07
C ASN A 88 13.31 14.62 4.07
N GLN A 89 13.36 13.44 4.70
CA GLN A 89 12.36 12.98 5.65
C GLN A 89 13.03 12.51 6.94
N GLU A 90 12.47 12.89 8.08
CA GLU A 90 12.84 12.35 9.40
C GLU A 90 11.62 11.58 9.93
N LEU A 91 11.80 10.30 10.24
CA LEU A 91 10.79 9.47 10.89
C LEU A 91 11.05 9.42 12.38
N ALA A 92 9.98 9.32 13.18
CA ALA A 92 10.11 9.04 14.61
C ALA A 92 10.58 7.61 14.83
N ASP A 93 11.32 7.38 15.91
CA ASP A 93 11.72 6.05 16.33
C ASP A 93 10.48 5.18 16.61
N LEU A 94 10.57 3.91 16.22
CA LEU A 94 9.54 2.93 16.52
C LEU A 94 9.62 2.57 18.02
N GLU A 95 8.46 2.49 18.67
CA GLU A 95 8.39 1.97 20.04
C GLU A 95 8.84 0.49 20.07
N GLU A 96 9.53 0.07 21.14
CA GLU A 96 10.09 -1.29 21.26
C GLU A 96 9.02 -2.40 21.12
N ASP A 97 7.76 -2.12 21.45
CA ASP A 97 6.62 -3.04 21.35
C ASP A 97 5.77 -2.83 20.09
N SER A 98 6.35 -2.23 19.04
CA SER A 98 5.67 -2.01 17.77
C SER A 98 5.21 -3.33 17.12
N ILE A 99 3.94 -3.37 16.70
CA ILE A 99 3.36 -4.50 15.95
C ILE A 99 3.71 -4.49 14.46
N TYR A 100 4.50 -3.51 14.02
CA TYR A 100 4.86 -3.35 12.61
C TYR A 100 6.03 -4.26 12.27
N ASP A 101 5.83 -5.12 11.27
CA ASP A 101 6.90 -5.89 10.65
C ASP A 101 7.76 -4.93 9.81
N ILE A 102 9.02 -4.79 10.20
CA ILE A 102 10.02 -3.94 9.54
C ILE A 102 11.16 -4.77 8.95
N GLU A 103 11.06 -6.10 9.00
CA GLU A 103 12.07 -6.98 8.44
C GLU A 103 12.03 -6.91 6.91
N LEU A 104 13.22 -6.97 6.29
CA LEU A 104 13.34 -7.08 4.84
C LEU A 104 12.78 -8.43 4.38
N LEU A 105 11.97 -8.42 3.32
CA LEU A 105 11.55 -9.67 2.69
C LEU A 105 12.72 -10.30 1.95
N SER A 106 12.67 -11.63 1.80
CA SER A 106 13.73 -12.39 1.13
C SER A 106 13.97 -11.88 -0.30
N GLY A 107 15.16 -11.33 -0.52
CA GLY A 107 15.58 -10.78 -1.82
C GLY A 107 15.51 -9.27 -1.95
N GLU A 108 15.02 -8.55 -0.94
CA GLU A 108 15.06 -7.09 -0.88
C GLU A 108 16.45 -6.60 -0.44
N GLN A 109 16.89 -5.47 -1.00
CA GLN A 109 18.15 -4.80 -0.63
C GLN A 109 17.83 -3.41 -0.08
N VAL A 110 18.59 -3.00 0.94
CA VAL A 110 18.56 -1.65 1.55
C VAL A 110 19.24 -0.64 0.63
#